data_AF-A0A0G1WNC7-F1
#
_entry.id   AF-A0A0G1WNC7-F1
#
_cell.length_a   1.000
_cell.length_b   1.000
_cell.length_c   1.000
_cell.angle_alpha   90.00
_cell.angle_beta   90.00
_cell.angle_gamma   90.00
#
_symmetry.space_group_name_H-M   'P 1'
#
loop_
_entity.id
_entity.type
_entity.pdbx_description
1 polymer ?
#
loop_
_entity_poly.entity_id
_entity_poly.type
_entity_poly.pdbx_seq_one_letter_code
_entity_poly.pdbx_strand_id
1 'polypeptide(L)'
;MWVADAYLFGSKPPGERSFSSLVRVYFALVRTQKRAYLTLKRINPNCEVGIAESMEYCTHSGIRVAFDYFRNFFFISRVRSSIDFIGVNYYKRVGLWGGDRENVSDMGWEIYPEGLGYFLRRIAKFKKPIYVTENGIADARDEKRSEFIRRHVDEVMRAKASGVPVKGYFHWSLLDNFEWNDGFWPRFGLFEVDYKTEGRIPKESAKVYAEIIRKFQTTNSKFQTNLKF
;
A
#
# COMPACT_ATOMS: atom_id res chain seq x y z
N MET A 1 -6.79 -1.89 -9.38
CA MET A 1 -5.78 -2.73 -10.07
C MET A 1 -6.35 -4.08 -10.49
N TRP A 2 -6.74 -4.95 -9.54
CA TRP A 2 -7.17 -6.32 -9.85
C TRP A 2 -8.28 -6.47 -10.91
N VAL A 3 -9.35 -5.66 -10.83
CA VAL A 3 -10.47 -5.74 -11.80
C VAL A 3 -10.01 -5.41 -13.23
N ALA A 4 -9.07 -4.47 -13.39
CA ALA A 4 -8.51 -4.15 -14.70
C ALA A 4 -7.61 -5.28 -15.21
N ASP A 5 -6.73 -5.82 -14.37
CA ASP A 5 -5.88 -6.96 -14.72
C ASP A 5 -6.71 -8.19 -15.12
N ALA A 6 -7.83 -8.42 -14.43
CA ALA A 6 -8.66 -9.61 -14.61
C ALA A 6 -9.63 -9.53 -15.80
N TYR A 7 -10.15 -8.34 -16.13
CA TYR A 7 -11.22 -8.17 -17.13
C TYR A 7 -10.87 -7.23 -18.30
N LEU A 8 -9.82 -6.41 -18.19
CA LEU A 8 -9.31 -5.60 -19.30
C LEU A 8 -8.12 -6.28 -19.98
N PHE A 9 -7.14 -6.70 -19.19
CA PHE A 9 -5.89 -7.30 -19.71
C PHE A 9 -5.95 -8.83 -19.77
N GLY A 10 -6.73 -9.46 -18.88
CA GLY A 10 -6.83 -10.91 -18.74
C GLY A 10 -5.55 -11.55 -18.17
N SER A 11 -4.73 -10.79 -17.45
CA SER A 11 -3.47 -11.27 -16.86
C SER A 11 -3.66 -11.94 -15.50
N LYS A 12 -4.84 -11.77 -14.89
CA LYS A 12 -5.23 -12.38 -13.62
C LYS A 12 -6.56 -13.13 -13.75
N PRO A 13 -6.83 -14.13 -12.89
CA PRO A 13 -8.12 -14.82 -12.89
C PRO A 13 -9.31 -13.84 -12.83
N PRO A 14 -10.36 -14.03 -13.66
CA PRO A 14 -10.62 -15.22 -14.49
C PRO A 14 -9.95 -15.22 -15.88
N GLY A 15 -9.13 -14.22 -16.23
CA GLY A 15 -8.47 -14.15 -17.54
C GLY A 15 -9.37 -13.60 -18.66
N GLU A 16 -10.42 -12.87 -18.30
CA GLU A 16 -11.37 -12.30 -19.26
C GLU A 16 -10.83 -11.01 -19.92
N ARG A 17 -11.33 -10.72 -21.12
CA ARG A 17 -11.08 -9.46 -21.84
C ARG A 17 -12.42 -8.84 -22.25
N SER A 18 -13.20 -8.42 -21.25
CA SER A 18 -14.58 -7.94 -21.41
C SER A 18 -14.79 -6.65 -20.63
N PHE A 19 -14.99 -5.55 -21.36
CA PHE A 19 -15.29 -4.25 -20.76
C PHE A 19 -16.64 -4.25 -20.01
N SER A 20 -17.64 -4.97 -20.52
CA SER A 20 -18.94 -5.09 -19.85
C SER A 20 -18.83 -5.86 -18.53
N SER A 21 -18.03 -6.93 -18.49
CA SER A 21 -17.69 -7.66 -17.26
C SER A 21 -16.93 -6.75 -16.29
N LEU A 22 -15.94 -5.99 -16.78
CA LEU A 22 -15.18 -5.03 -15.97
C LEU A 22 -16.10 -4.04 -15.25
N VAL A 23 -17.01 -3.39 -15.99
CA VAL A 23 -17.95 -2.41 -15.42
C VAL A 23 -18.89 -3.08 -14.41
N ARG A 24 -19.42 -4.26 -14.74
CA ARG A 24 -20.33 -5.02 -13.88
C ARG A 24 -19.67 -5.41 -12.56
N VAL A 25 -18.46 -5.98 -12.62
CA VAL A 25 -17.70 -6.42 -11.45
C VAL A 25 -17.27 -5.23 -10.60
N TYR A 26 -16.80 -4.15 -11.23
CA TYR A 26 -16.45 -2.93 -10.53
C TYR A 26 -17.62 -2.41 -9.66
N PHE A 27 -18.80 -2.26 -10.25
CA PHE A 27 -19.98 -1.79 -9.51
C PHE A 27 -20.57 -2.86 -8.57
N ALA A 28 -20.33 -4.15 -8.81
CA ALA A 28 -20.60 -5.18 -7.82
C ALA A 28 -19.75 -4.98 -6.57
N LEU A 29 -18.43 -4.76 -6.70
CA LEU A 29 -17.53 -4.49 -5.56
C LEU A 29 -17.93 -3.24 -4.77
N VAL A 30 -18.30 -2.15 -5.45
CA VAL A 30 -18.82 -0.95 -4.78
C VAL A 30 -20.06 -1.26 -3.94
N ARG A 31 -21.01 -2.04 -4.48
CA ARG A 31 -22.22 -2.45 -3.75
C ARG A 31 -21.88 -3.39 -2.60
N THR A 32 -20.95 -4.32 -2.79
CA THR A 32 -20.48 -5.25 -1.77
C THR A 32 -19.84 -4.51 -0.60
N GLN A 33 -18.92 -3.56 -0.85
CA GLN A 33 -18.33 -2.74 0.21
C GLN A 33 -19.39 -2.03 1.05
N LYS A 34 -20.37 -1.39 0.39
CA LYS A 34 -21.47 -0.69 1.08
C LYS A 34 -22.30 -1.63 1.95
N ARG A 35 -22.64 -2.81 1.42
CA ARG A 35 -23.41 -3.82 2.16
C ARG A 35 -22.60 -4.38 3.33
N ALA A 36 -21.34 -4.73 3.12
CA ALA A 36 -20.44 -5.21 4.17
C ALA A 36 -20.32 -4.19 5.30
N TYR A 37 -20.09 -2.92 4.99
CA TYR A 37 -20.06 -1.85 5.97
C TYR A 37 -21.33 -1.80 6.82
N LEU A 38 -22.51 -1.75 6.18
CA LEU A 38 -23.79 -1.69 6.89
C LEU A 38 -24.03 -2.93 7.76
N THR A 39 -23.70 -4.12 7.26
CA THR A 39 -23.83 -5.37 8.01
C THR A 39 -22.92 -5.37 9.23
N LEU A 40 -21.65 -5.01 9.07
CA LEU A 40 -20.69 -4.95 10.17
C LEU A 40 -21.09 -3.92 11.23
N LYS A 41 -21.53 -2.73 10.81
CA LYS A 41 -22.01 -1.68 11.74
C LYS A 41 -23.27 -2.08 12.50
N ARG A 42 -24.13 -2.94 11.95
CA ARG A 42 -25.28 -3.50 12.68
C ARG A 42 -24.86 -4.49 13.76
N ILE A 43 -23.81 -5.27 13.51
CA ILE A 43 -23.30 -6.27 14.46
C ILE A 43 -22.48 -5.59 15.57
N ASN A 44 -21.57 -4.71 15.18
CA ASN A 44 -20.72 -3.96 16.08
C ASN A 44 -20.53 -2.52 15.57
N PRO A 45 -21.26 -1.53 16.12
CA PRO A 45 -21.12 -0.13 15.70
C PRO A 45 -19.69 0.42 15.85
N ASN A 46 -18.91 -0.12 16.79
CA ASN A 46 -17.57 0.32 17.12
C ASN A 46 -16.48 -0.29 16.23
N CYS A 47 -16.76 -1.31 15.42
CA CYS A 47 -15.74 -1.87 14.54
C CYS A 47 -15.38 -0.89 13.42
N GLU A 48 -14.09 -0.60 13.21
CA GLU A 48 -13.65 0.22 12.10
C GLU A 48 -13.63 -0.60 10.80
N VAL A 49 -14.24 -0.07 9.74
CA VAL A 49 -14.31 -0.74 8.44
C VAL A 49 -13.70 0.17 7.37
N GLY A 50 -12.72 -0.33 6.64
CA GLY A 50 -12.04 0.43 5.59
C GLY A 50 -11.93 -0.35 4.29
N ILE A 51 -11.08 0.16 3.41
CA ILE A 51 -10.62 -0.48 2.17
C ILE A 51 -9.10 -0.38 2.12
N ALA A 52 -8.44 -1.26 1.36
CA ALA A 52 -7.02 -1.12 1.03
C ALA A 52 -6.89 -0.97 -0.49
N GLU A 53 -6.40 0.20 -0.93
CA GLU A 53 -6.33 0.54 -2.35
C GLU A 53 -4.88 0.60 -2.82
N SER A 54 -4.61 -0.12 -3.90
CA SER A 54 -3.30 -0.10 -4.56
C SER A 54 -3.18 1.12 -5.46
N MET A 55 -2.26 2.01 -5.08
CA MET A 55 -2.01 3.29 -5.72
C MET A 55 -0.78 3.20 -6.63
N GLU A 56 -0.89 3.77 -7.83
CA GLU A 56 0.23 3.84 -8.78
C GLU A 56 0.50 5.27 -9.17
N TYR A 57 1.72 5.74 -8.88
CA TYR A 57 2.14 7.08 -9.23
C TYR A 57 2.52 7.15 -10.70
N CYS A 58 1.89 8.06 -11.45
CA CYS A 58 2.23 8.37 -12.84
C CYS A 58 2.68 9.83 -12.95
N THR A 59 3.61 10.14 -13.86
CA THR A 59 4.00 11.53 -14.15
C THR A 59 2.83 12.30 -14.77
N HIS A 60 2.50 13.45 -14.18
CA HIS A 60 1.32 14.23 -14.52
C HIS A 60 1.57 15.09 -15.77
N SER A 61 0.99 14.73 -16.91
CA SER A 61 0.87 15.61 -18.07
C SER A 61 -0.45 15.36 -18.83
N GLY A 62 -1.22 16.42 -19.07
CA GLY A 62 -2.47 16.39 -19.87
C GLY A 62 -3.49 15.34 -19.41
N ILE A 63 -3.91 14.47 -20.34
CA ILE A 63 -4.93 13.41 -20.15
C ILE A 63 -4.67 12.48 -18.95
N ARG A 64 -3.44 12.47 -18.45
CA ARG A 64 -3.00 11.65 -17.32
C ARG A 64 -3.65 12.04 -15.99
N VAL A 65 -4.18 13.26 -15.85
CA VAL A 65 -4.91 13.68 -14.64
C VAL A 65 -6.24 12.94 -14.51
N ALA A 66 -6.99 12.78 -15.61
CA ALA A 66 -8.23 12.02 -15.61
C ALA A 66 -7.94 10.55 -15.34
N PHE A 67 -6.90 9.99 -15.97
CA PHE A 67 -6.46 8.62 -15.70
C PHE A 67 -6.07 8.40 -14.24
N ASP A 68 -5.27 9.30 -13.64
CA ASP A 68 -4.92 9.26 -12.21
C ASP A 68 -6.18 9.20 -11.33
N TYR A 69 -7.17 10.05 -11.60
CA TYR A 69 -8.44 10.01 -10.89
C TYR A 69 -9.15 8.65 -11.03
N PHE A 70 -9.34 8.15 -12.24
CA PHE A 70 -10.04 6.89 -12.47
C PHE A 70 -9.28 5.68 -11.90
N ARG A 71 -7.96 5.71 -11.96
CA ARG A 71 -7.08 4.64 -11.48
C ARG A 71 -6.97 4.60 -9.96
N ASN A 72 -6.82 5.76 -9.32
CA ASN A 72 -6.43 5.84 -7.91
C ASN A 72 -7.57 6.30 -6.98
N PHE A 73 -8.52 7.11 -7.45
CA PHE A 73 -9.48 7.79 -6.57
C PHE A 73 -10.95 7.47 -6.85
N PHE A 74 -11.28 6.98 -8.04
CA PHE A 74 -12.67 6.76 -8.44
C PHE A 74 -13.39 5.77 -7.53
N PHE A 75 -12.75 4.66 -7.13
CA PHE A 75 -13.39 3.69 -6.22
C PHE A 75 -13.65 4.30 -4.84
N ILE A 76 -12.63 4.92 -4.25
CA ILE A 76 -12.72 5.61 -2.96
C ILE A 76 -13.87 6.62 -2.96
N SER A 77 -14.00 7.43 -4.03
CA SER A 77 -15.07 8.42 -4.15
C SER A 77 -16.48 7.80 -4.05
N ARG A 78 -16.67 6.56 -4.51
CA ARG A 78 -17.97 5.86 -4.52
C ARG A 78 -18.30 5.17 -3.21
N VAL A 79 -17.29 4.84 -2.40
CA VAL A 79 -17.44 4.14 -1.11
C VAL A 79 -17.11 5.01 0.10
N ARG A 80 -16.79 6.30 -0.10
CA ARG A 80 -16.39 7.23 0.98
C ARG A 80 -17.37 7.33 2.16
N SER A 81 -18.65 7.06 1.94
CA SER A 81 -19.70 7.08 2.98
C SER A 81 -19.88 5.75 3.69
N SER A 82 -19.14 4.72 3.29
CA SER A 82 -19.19 3.35 3.82
C SER A 82 -17.78 2.86 4.16
N ILE A 83 -16.95 3.77 4.67
CA ILE A 83 -15.62 3.51 5.21
C ILE A 83 -15.33 4.47 6.37
N ASP A 84 -14.63 3.98 7.38
CA ASP A 84 -14.15 4.71 8.55
C ASP A 84 -12.69 5.16 8.37
N PHE A 85 -11.88 4.37 7.65
CA PHE A 85 -10.48 4.68 7.30
C PHE A 85 -10.16 4.31 5.84
N ILE A 86 -9.01 4.78 5.35
CA ILE A 86 -8.47 4.44 4.02
C ILE A 86 -7.11 3.77 4.17
N GLY A 87 -6.99 2.55 3.67
CA GLY A 87 -5.74 1.82 3.49
C GLY A 87 -5.09 2.18 2.15
N VAL A 88 -3.79 2.45 2.18
CA VAL A 88 -2.96 2.76 1.01
C VAL A 88 -1.93 1.65 0.83
N ASN A 89 -1.96 0.99 -0.31
CA ASN A 89 -0.91 0.07 -0.77
C ASN A 89 -0.08 0.80 -1.83
N TYR A 90 1.22 0.97 -1.60
CA TYR A 90 2.11 1.67 -2.54
C TYR A 90 3.46 0.97 -2.66
N TYR A 91 3.91 0.78 -3.90
CA TYR A 91 5.11 0.02 -4.20
C TYR A 91 6.07 0.73 -5.16
N LYS A 92 5.54 1.43 -6.17
CA LYS A 92 6.33 1.89 -7.31
C LYS A 92 5.76 3.13 -7.99
N ARG A 93 6.64 3.78 -8.76
CA ARG A 93 6.26 4.71 -9.83
C ARG A 93 6.11 3.93 -11.14
N VAL A 94 5.09 4.28 -11.92
CA VAL A 94 4.89 3.78 -13.28
C VAL A 94 5.41 4.84 -14.26
N GLY A 95 6.66 4.65 -14.71
CA GLY A 95 7.28 5.47 -15.74
C GLY A 95 6.99 4.92 -17.13
N LEU A 96 6.00 5.49 -17.85
CA LEU A 96 5.84 5.20 -19.29
C LEU A 96 6.94 5.88 -20.13
N TRP A 97 7.47 7.00 -19.65
CA TRP A 97 8.51 7.80 -20.32
C TRP A 97 9.36 8.51 -19.25
N GLY A 98 10.52 7.93 -18.93
CA GLY A 98 11.39 8.39 -17.86
C GLY A 98 11.12 7.70 -16.51
N GLY A 99 12.20 7.29 -15.87
CA GLY A 99 12.25 6.55 -14.61
C GLY A 99 13.70 6.15 -14.35
N ASP A 100 14.10 6.08 -13.09
CA ASP A 100 15.39 5.55 -12.68
C ASP A 100 15.41 4.03 -12.93
N ARG A 101 16.19 3.62 -13.94
CA ARG A 101 16.34 2.21 -14.32
C ARG A 101 17.39 1.49 -13.49
N GLU A 102 18.20 2.23 -12.74
CA GLU A 102 19.29 1.68 -11.93
C GLU A 102 18.77 1.38 -10.51
N ASN A 103 17.92 2.26 -9.97
CA ASN A 103 17.33 2.09 -8.65
C ASN A 103 15.97 1.37 -8.68
N VAL A 104 16.01 0.10 -9.11
CA VAL A 104 14.83 -0.78 -9.20
C VAL A 104 14.90 -1.97 -8.22
N SER A 105 13.74 -2.52 -7.88
CA SER A 105 13.61 -3.83 -7.20
C SER A 105 14.07 -4.98 -8.10
N ASP A 106 14.14 -6.20 -7.58
CA ASP A 106 14.41 -7.40 -8.39
C ASP A 106 13.34 -7.63 -9.48
N MET A 107 12.10 -7.18 -9.23
CA MET A 107 11.00 -7.17 -10.22
C MET A 107 11.04 -6.00 -11.22
N GLY A 108 12.12 -5.22 -11.26
CA GLY A 108 12.26 -4.06 -12.14
C GLY A 108 11.35 -2.88 -11.77
N TRP A 109 10.80 -2.84 -10.55
CA TRP A 109 9.95 -1.75 -10.11
C TRP A 109 10.80 -0.60 -9.59
N GLU A 110 10.57 0.59 -10.16
CA GLU A 110 11.27 1.80 -9.74
C GLU A 110 10.94 2.15 -8.28
N ILE A 111 12.00 2.36 -7.50
CA ILE A 111 11.91 2.79 -6.11
C ILE A 111 11.72 4.31 -6.07
N TYR A 112 10.52 4.76 -5.71
CA TYR A 112 10.17 6.18 -5.69
C TYR A 112 9.38 6.56 -4.43
N PRO A 113 10.05 6.85 -3.30
CA PRO A 113 9.38 7.09 -2.02
C PRO A 113 8.45 8.31 -2.04
N GLU A 114 8.79 9.36 -2.77
CA GLU A 114 8.04 10.62 -2.85
C GLU A 114 6.59 10.42 -3.35
N GLY A 115 6.36 9.35 -4.13
CA GLY A 115 5.02 8.96 -4.56
C GLY A 115 4.12 8.51 -3.41
N LEU A 116 4.65 7.86 -2.37
CA LEU A 116 3.90 7.53 -1.15
C LEU A 116 3.43 8.81 -0.46
N GLY A 117 4.34 9.75 -0.23
CA GLY A 117 4.02 11.05 0.37
C GLY A 117 2.97 11.82 -0.45
N TYR A 118 3.08 11.78 -1.78
CA TYR A 118 2.08 12.35 -2.68
C TYR A 118 0.69 11.76 -2.42
N PHE A 119 0.55 10.43 -2.39
CA PHE A 119 -0.74 9.78 -2.16
C PHE A 119 -1.29 10.05 -0.78
N LEU A 120 -0.46 10.03 0.27
CA LEU A 120 -0.89 10.35 1.63
C LEU A 120 -1.53 11.75 1.71
N ARG A 121 -0.88 12.76 1.12
CA ARG A 121 -1.41 14.13 1.06
C ARG A 121 -2.68 14.25 0.23
N ARG A 122 -2.79 13.50 -0.87
CA ARG A 122 -4.00 13.46 -1.72
C ARG A 122 -5.18 12.79 -1.02
N ILE A 123 -4.93 11.67 -0.35
CA ILE A 123 -5.93 10.90 0.39
C ILE A 123 -6.42 11.67 1.63
N ALA A 124 -5.58 12.51 2.24
CA ALA A 124 -5.98 13.37 3.35
C ALA A 124 -7.23 14.22 3.04
N LYS A 125 -7.46 14.57 1.77
CA LYS A 125 -8.65 15.33 1.31
C LYS A 125 -9.98 14.62 1.58
N PHE A 126 -9.98 13.30 1.75
CA PHE A 126 -11.17 12.54 2.12
C PHE A 126 -11.52 12.67 3.61
N LYS A 127 -10.67 13.32 4.42
CA LYS A 127 -10.88 13.57 5.86
C LYS A 127 -11.17 12.29 6.65
N LYS A 128 -10.42 11.24 6.36
CA LYS A 128 -10.47 9.93 7.03
C LYS A 128 -9.07 9.57 7.56
N PRO A 129 -8.97 8.82 8.69
CA PRO A 129 -7.73 8.17 9.08
C PRO A 129 -7.11 7.35 7.94
N ILE A 130 -5.78 7.34 7.87
CA ILE A 130 -5.04 6.66 6.82
C ILE A 130 -4.13 5.60 7.43
N TYR A 131 -4.11 4.41 6.83
CA TYR A 131 -3.11 3.38 7.12
C TYR A 131 -2.34 3.10 5.84
N VAL A 132 -1.00 3.05 5.91
CA VAL A 132 -0.22 2.43 4.83
C VAL A 132 -0.32 0.93 5.08
N THR A 133 -1.27 0.28 4.42
CA THR A 133 -1.61 -1.14 4.63
C THR A 133 -0.61 -2.07 3.96
N GLU A 134 0.06 -1.62 2.91
CA GLU A 134 1.20 -2.31 2.32
C GLU A 134 2.21 -1.32 1.74
N ASN A 135 3.49 -1.54 2.01
CA ASN A 135 4.61 -0.94 1.31
C ASN A 135 5.81 -1.87 1.44
N GLY A 136 6.44 -2.22 0.32
CA GLY A 136 7.42 -3.30 0.28
C GLY A 136 8.25 -3.32 -1.00
N ILE A 137 9.27 -4.16 -1.02
CA ILE A 137 10.16 -4.34 -2.17
C ILE A 137 10.60 -5.80 -2.31
N ALA A 138 10.58 -6.30 -3.56
CA ALA A 138 11.24 -7.52 -3.96
C ALA A 138 12.76 -7.30 -3.99
N ASP A 139 13.48 -7.93 -3.07
CA ASP A 139 14.93 -7.78 -2.89
C ASP A 139 15.47 -9.02 -2.17
N ALA A 140 15.82 -10.06 -2.92
CA ALA A 140 16.24 -11.34 -2.38
C ALA A 140 17.52 -11.26 -1.55
N ARG A 141 18.42 -10.33 -1.89
CA ARG A 141 19.70 -10.14 -1.19
C ARG A 141 19.64 -9.17 -0.02
N ASP A 142 18.50 -8.50 0.17
CA ASP A 142 18.27 -7.51 1.23
C ASP A 142 19.19 -6.26 1.14
N GLU A 143 19.76 -5.99 -0.04
CA GLU A 143 20.73 -4.92 -0.27
C GLU A 143 20.05 -3.52 -0.28
N LYS A 144 18.78 -3.45 -0.69
CA LYS A 144 18.03 -2.21 -0.89
C LYS A 144 16.90 -2.03 0.13
N ARG A 145 16.37 -3.12 0.69
CA ARG A 145 15.17 -3.13 1.54
C ARG A 145 15.29 -2.22 2.76
N SER A 146 16.44 -2.23 3.43
CA SER A 146 16.68 -1.36 4.60
C SER A 146 16.52 0.12 4.25
N GLU A 147 17.13 0.57 3.16
CA GLU A 147 17.04 1.96 2.72
C GLU A 147 15.65 2.30 2.15
N PHE A 148 15.04 1.36 1.44
CA PHE A 148 13.66 1.47 0.99
C PHE A 148 12.71 1.77 2.17
N ILE A 149 12.79 0.99 3.25
CA ILE A 149 11.95 1.16 4.44
C ILE A 149 12.19 2.53 5.06
N ARG A 150 13.45 2.94 5.27
CA ARG A 150 13.78 4.25 5.86
C ARG A 150 13.17 5.39 5.06
N ARG A 151 13.43 5.43 3.75
CA ARG A 151 12.97 6.54 2.88
C ARG A 151 11.44 6.63 2.79
N HIS A 152 10.74 5.49 2.75
CA HIS A 152 9.27 5.48 2.69
C HIS A 152 8.64 5.85 4.05
N VAL A 153 9.20 5.35 5.16
CA VAL A 153 8.75 5.76 6.50
C VAL A 153 9.00 7.25 6.72
N ASP A 154 10.10 7.80 6.22
CA ASP A 154 10.36 9.25 6.27
C ASP A 154 9.30 10.07 5.53
N GLU A 155 8.80 9.61 4.37
CA GLU A 155 7.68 10.25 3.68
C GLU A 155 6.39 10.19 4.48
N VAL A 156 6.11 9.08 5.17
CA VAL A 156 4.98 8.97 6.11
C VAL A 156 5.13 9.99 7.24
N MET A 157 6.34 10.14 7.77
CA MET A 157 6.62 11.09 8.84
C MET A 157 6.50 12.54 8.40
N ARG A 158 7.01 12.87 7.21
CA ARG A 158 6.81 14.20 6.60
C ARG A 158 5.33 14.51 6.41
N ALA A 159 4.54 13.55 5.90
CA ALA A 159 3.11 13.71 5.74
C ALA A 159 2.40 13.91 7.09
N LYS A 160 2.75 13.13 8.11
CA LYS A 160 2.18 13.26 9.45
C LYS A 160 2.53 14.60 10.10
N ALA A 161 3.78 15.07 9.95
CA ALA A 161 4.22 16.38 10.39
C ALA A 161 3.46 17.53 9.68
N SER A 162 3.03 17.33 8.43
CA SER A 162 2.16 18.28 7.72
C SER A 162 0.66 18.11 8.01
N GLY A 163 0.27 17.41 9.09
CA GLY A 163 -1.12 17.26 9.52
C GLY A 163 -1.93 16.16 8.81
N VAL A 164 -1.30 15.32 7.99
CA VAL A 164 -2.00 14.16 7.38
C VAL A 164 -2.32 13.12 8.48
N PRO A 165 -3.57 12.62 8.58
CA PRO A 165 -3.99 11.76 9.69
C PRO A 165 -3.57 10.29 9.50
N VAL A 166 -2.25 10.04 9.33
CA VAL A 166 -1.71 8.68 9.22
C VAL A 166 -1.66 8.02 10.60
N LYS A 167 -2.27 6.84 10.72
CA LYS A 167 -2.41 6.05 11.94
C LYS A 167 -1.46 4.86 12.02
N GLY A 168 -1.02 4.32 10.90
CA GLY A 168 -0.10 3.18 10.89
C GLY A 168 0.60 2.96 9.56
N TYR A 169 1.68 2.18 9.63
CA TYR A 169 2.47 1.71 8.50
C TYR A 169 2.71 0.21 8.68
N PHE A 170 2.40 -0.56 7.65
CA PHE A 170 2.56 -2.01 7.59
C PHE A 170 3.47 -2.35 6.41
N HIS A 171 4.61 -2.96 6.72
CA HIS A 171 5.53 -3.43 5.69
C HIS A 171 4.99 -4.69 5.01
N TRP A 172 5.05 -4.71 3.68
CA TRP A 172 4.82 -5.93 2.91
C TRP A 172 6.18 -6.57 2.58
N SER A 173 6.56 -7.68 3.18
CA SER A 173 5.80 -8.55 4.08
C SER A 173 6.62 -8.99 5.29
N LEU A 174 5.98 -9.64 6.25
CA LEU A 174 6.71 -10.26 7.37
C LEU A 174 7.60 -11.41 6.87
N LEU A 175 7.04 -12.32 6.07
CA LEU A 175 7.70 -13.52 5.57
C LEU A 175 7.76 -13.51 4.05
N ASP A 176 8.80 -14.10 3.49
CA ASP A 176 8.82 -14.48 2.08
C ASP A 176 7.65 -15.43 1.79
N ASN A 177 6.90 -15.14 0.72
CA ASN A 177 5.63 -15.81 0.42
C ASN A 177 5.51 -16.11 -1.09
N PHE A 178 4.37 -16.66 -1.48
CA PHE A 178 4.04 -16.93 -2.88
C PHE A 178 3.50 -15.67 -3.56
N GLU A 179 4.26 -15.11 -4.50
CA GLU A 179 3.94 -13.87 -5.21
C GLU A 179 3.17 -14.16 -6.51
N TRP A 180 1.97 -14.72 -6.37
CA TRP A 180 1.01 -14.89 -7.47
C TRP A 180 1.62 -15.60 -8.71
N ASN A 181 1.52 -14.98 -9.89
CA ASN A 181 2.03 -15.54 -11.15
C ASN A 181 3.57 -15.62 -11.18
N ASP A 182 4.26 -14.86 -10.33
CA ASP A 182 5.72 -14.85 -10.22
C ASP A 182 6.23 -15.97 -9.30
N GLY A 183 5.34 -16.67 -8.58
CA GLY A 183 5.71 -17.80 -7.73
C GLY A 183 6.59 -17.38 -6.55
N PHE A 184 7.60 -18.19 -6.22
CA PHE A 184 8.42 -17.97 -5.02
C PHE A 184 9.71 -17.19 -5.29
N TRP A 185 10.02 -16.79 -6.53
CA TRP A 185 11.30 -16.10 -6.75
C TRP A 185 11.32 -14.67 -6.15
N PRO A 186 10.25 -13.85 -6.22
CA PRO A 186 10.26 -12.54 -5.58
C PRO A 186 10.27 -12.71 -4.06
N ARG A 187 11.21 -12.03 -3.42
CA ARG A 187 11.37 -12.06 -1.96
C ARG A 187 10.97 -10.71 -1.39
N PHE A 188 9.82 -10.59 -0.76
CA PHE A 188 9.32 -9.36 -0.11
C PHE A 188 9.51 -9.36 1.41
N GLY A 189 9.75 -10.52 2.01
CA GLY A 189 9.73 -10.71 3.45
C GLY A 189 10.90 -10.07 4.16
N LEU A 190 10.64 -9.52 5.35
CA LEU A 190 11.66 -9.21 6.37
C LEU A 190 12.36 -10.47 6.86
N PHE A 191 11.70 -11.62 6.81
CA PHE A 191 12.26 -12.92 7.13
C PHE A 191 12.28 -13.79 5.88
N GLU A 192 13.44 -14.37 5.62
CA GLU A 192 13.59 -15.45 4.67
C GLU A 192 12.88 -16.71 5.18
N VAL A 193 12.23 -17.44 4.29
CA VAL A 193 11.61 -18.73 4.57
C VAL A 193 12.33 -19.82 3.80
N ASP A 194 12.89 -20.79 4.52
CA ASP A 194 13.33 -22.05 3.92
C ASP A 194 12.10 -22.92 3.65
N TYR A 195 11.70 -23.06 2.39
CA TYR A 195 10.50 -23.81 2.00
C TYR A 195 10.62 -25.32 2.21
N LYS A 196 11.82 -25.86 2.45
CA LYS A 196 12.00 -27.29 2.74
C LYS A 196 11.79 -27.60 4.21
N THR A 197 12.26 -26.71 5.08
CA THR A 197 12.27 -26.92 6.55
C THR A 197 11.24 -26.07 7.28
N GLU A 198 10.63 -25.11 6.58
CA GLU A 198 9.85 -24.01 7.17
C GLU A 198 10.65 -23.16 8.16
N GLY A 199 11.99 -23.17 8.11
CA GLY A 199 12.82 -22.27 8.91
C GLY A 199 12.56 -20.79 8.56
N ARG A 200 12.63 -19.91 9.56
CA ARG A 200 12.53 -18.44 9.36
C ARG A 200 13.81 -17.76 9.80
N ILE A 201 14.45 -17.04 8.89
CA ILE A 201 15.73 -16.36 9.14
C ILE A 201 15.51 -14.84 9.00
N PRO A 202 15.73 -14.03 10.06
CA PRO A 202 15.59 -12.59 9.96
C PRO A 202 16.64 -12.01 9.02
N LYS A 203 16.22 -11.17 8.07
CA LYS A 203 17.12 -10.37 7.23
C LYS A 203 17.58 -9.11 7.98
N GLU A 204 18.56 -8.39 7.45
CA GLU A 204 19.09 -7.18 8.09
C GLU A 204 18.01 -6.09 8.17
N SER A 205 17.19 -5.97 7.13
CA SER A 205 16.02 -5.09 7.09
C SER A 205 15.01 -5.34 8.22
N ALA A 206 14.90 -6.58 8.74
CA ALA A 206 14.05 -6.87 9.89
C ALA A 206 14.54 -6.14 11.14
N LYS A 207 15.86 -6.10 11.34
CA LYS A 207 16.49 -5.36 12.45
C LYS A 207 16.28 -3.86 12.27
N VAL A 208 16.50 -3.34 11.06
CA VAL A 208 16.27 -1.92 10.73
C VAL A 208 14.82 -1.52 11.00
N TYR A 209 13.85 -2.33 10.58
CA TYR A 209 12.44 -2.06 10.83
C TYR A 209 12.10 -2.08 12.33
N ALA A 210 12.65 -3.04 13.08
CA ALA A 210 12.50 -3.09 14.54
C ALA A 210 13.10 -1.86 15.24
N GLU A 211 14.26 -1.37 14.79
CA GLU A 211 14.87 -0.16 15.31
C GLU A 211 14.03 1.09 15.06
N ILE A 212 13.46 1.22 13.86
CA ILE A 212 12.52 2.30 13.53
C ILE A 212 11.34 2.28 14.50
N ILE A 213 10.73 1.10 14.73
CA ILE A 213 9.63 0.93 15.69
C ILE A 213 10.04 1.36 17.10
N ARG A 214 11.19 0.91 17.59
CA ARG A 214 11.71 1.28 18.93
C ARG A 214 11.92 2.79 19.07
N LYS A 215 12.47 3.44 18.03
CA LYS A 215 12.65 4.90 18.00
C LYS A 215 11.32 5.65 18.06
N PHE A 216 10.28 5.14 17.40
CA PHE A 216 8.94 5.72 17.48
C PHE A 216 8.30 5.58 18.86
N GLN A 217 8.41 4.41 19.48
CA GLN A 217 7.89 4.17 20.83
C GLN A 217 8.55 5.10 21.85
N THR A 218 9.88 5.25 21.76
CA THR A 218 10.67 6.11 22.66
C THR A 218 10.33 7.60 22.47
N THR A 219 10.14 8.05 21.23
CA THR A 219 9.74 9.44 20.96
C THR A 219 8.35 9.73 21.52
N ASN A 220 7.38 8.84 21.29
CA ASN A 220 6.01 9.03 21.79
C ASN A 220 5.92 8.97 23.31
N SER A 221 6.69 8.11 23.98
CA SER A 221 6.69 8.05 25.45
C SER A 221 7.23 9.35 26.07
N LYS A 222 8.31 9.92 25.50
CA LYS A 222 8.85 11.22 25.92
C LYS A 222 7.85 12.37 25.74
N PHE A 223 7.12 12.39 24.62
CA PHE A 223 6.05 13.36 24.39
C PHE A 223 4.91 13.22 25.40
N GLN A 224 4.52 12.00 25.77
CA GLN A 224 3.46 11.76 26.75
C GLN A 224 3.88 12.12 28.18
N THR A 225 5.15 11.94 28.55
CA THR A 225 5.67 12.38 29.85
C THR A 225 5.76 13.90 29.97
N ASN A 226 6.02 14.61 28.88
CA ASN A 226 6.11 16.08 28.85
C ASN A 226 4.75 16.80 28.81
N LEU A 227 3.64 16.04 28.70
CA LEU A 227 2.26 16.55 28.70
C LEU A 227 1.52 16.26 30.01
N LYS A 228 2.20 15.71 31.03
CA LYS A 228 1.64 15.62 32.38
C LYS A 228 1.77 17.00 33.04
N PHE A 229 0.69 17.77 32.97
CA PHE A 229 0.43 18.93 33.82
C PHE A 229 0.04 18.47 35.23
#